data_AF-A0A966UCF9-F1
#
_entry.id   AF-A0A966UCF9-F1
#
_cell.length_a   1.000
_cell.length_b   1.000
_cell.length_c   1.000
_cell.angle_alpha   90.00
_cell.angle_beta   90.00
_cell.angle_gamma   90.00
#
_symmetry.space_group_name_H-M   'P 1'
#
loop_
_entity.id
_entity.type
_entity.pdbx_description
1 polymer ?
#
loop_
_entity_poly.entity_id
_entity_poly.type
_entity_poly.pdbx_seq_one_letter_code
_entity_poly.pdbx_strand_id
1 'polypeptide(L)'
;MSVPARAYLSIGEVLSKLRGDFPDITISKIRFLESEGLIEPQRTPSGYRKFTTPDLERLRYVLLAQRDHYLPLKVIKENLDALDRGLEPAQTPGSSPTPRMLPVDAAVSPSAFAEQSDLRLSRDELLKSSGIDEEQLAELESYG
;
A
#
# COMPACT_ATOMS: atom_id res chain seq x y z
N MET A 1 26.79 -5.92 -28.30
CA MET A 1 25.43 -5.35 -28.44
C MET A 1 24.79 -5.30 -27.06
N SER A 2 24.59 -4.10 -26.51
CA SER A 2 23.95 -3.93 -25.20
C SER A 2 22.45 -4.11 -25.35
N VAL A 3 21.91 -5.16 -24.74
CA VAL A 3 20.46 -5.38 -24.68
C VAL A 3 19.88 -4.26 -23.81
N PRO A 4 18.82 -3.54 -24.22
CA PRO A 4 18.23 -2.50 -23.39
C PRO A 4 17.79 -3.10 -22.05
N ALA A 5 18.19 -2.47 -20.94
CA ALA A 5 17.81 -2.91 -19.62
C ALA A 5 16.27 -2.93 -19.52
N ARG A 6 15.70 -4.10 -19.26
CA ARG A 6 14.26 -4.25 -19.05
C ARG A 6 13.91 -3.53 -17.75
N ALA A 7 13.01 -2.55 -17.80
CA ALA A 7 12.52 -1.82 -16.63
C ALA A 7 11.55 -2.66 -15.76
N TYR A 8 11.69 -3.98 -15.76
CA TYR A 8 10.80 -4.91 -15.09
C TYR A 8 11.50 -6.19 -14.68
N LEU A 9 10.95 -6.83 -13.66
CA LEU A 9 11.45 -8.06 -13.08
C LEU A 9 10.59 -9.25 -13.53
N SER A 10 11.23 -10.36 -13.83
CA SER A 10 10.59 -11.67 -13.97
C SER A 10 10.28 -12.27 -12.60
N ILE A 11 9.41 -13.28 -12.55
CA ILE A 11 9.09 -13.98 -11.29
C ILE A 11 10.32 -14.64 -10.64
N GLY A 12 11.31 -15.06 -11.44
CA GLY A 12 12.56 -15.62 -10.94
C GLY A 12 13.47 -14.57 -10.31
N GLU A 13 13.51 -13.37 -10.89
CA GLU A 13 14.25 -12.24 -10.31
C GLU A 13 13.59 -11.74 -9.02
N VAL A 14 12.25 -11.66 -8.99
CA VAL A 14 11.50 -11.35 -7.76
C VAL A 14 11.79 -12.39 -6.68
N LEU A 15 11.71 -13.69 -7.00
CA LEU A 15 12.04 -14.76 -6.06
C LEU A 15 13.46 -14.58 -5.50
N SER A 16 14.44 -14.33 -6.37
CA SER A 16 15.84 -14.17 -5.97
C SER A 16 16.03 -12.98 -5.04
N LYS A 17 15.32 -11.86 -5.27
CA LYS A 17 15.35 -10.68 -4.40
C LYS A 17 14.66 -10.88 -3.06
N LEU A 18 13.62 -11.71 -2.99
CA LEU A 18 12.88 -11.98 -1.75
C LEU A 18 13.54 -13.06 -0.89
N ARG A 19 14.26 -14.00 -1.50
CA ARG A 19 14.84 -15.15 -0.80
C ARG A 19 15.84 -14.76 0.29
N GLY A 20 16.48 -13.59 0.19
CA GLY A 20 17.40 -13.08 1.22
C GLY A 20 16.73 -12.89 2.58
N ASP A 21 15.51 -12.34 2.59
CA ASP A 21 14.76 -12.05 3.82
C ASP A 21 13.72 -13.16 4.15
N PHE A 22 13.31 -13.91 3.12
CA PHE A 22 12.26 -14.93 3.20
C PHE A 22 12.74 -16.22 2.54
N PRO A 23 13.55 -17.06 3.21
CA PRO A 23 14.19 -18.24 2.58
C PRO A 23 13.18 -19.27 2.07
N ASP A 24 12.02 -19.38 2.71
CA ASP A 24 10.95 -20.32 2.36
C ASP A 24 10.03 -19.83 1.22
N ILE A 25 10.31 -18.64 0.65
CA ILE A 25 9.52 -18.10 -0.45
C ILE A 25 9.67 -18.98 -1.70
N THR A 26 8.55 -19.25 -2.36
CA THR A 26 8.50 -20.04 -3.60
C THR A 26 7.75 -19.29 -4.70
N ILE A 27 7.97 -19.70 -5.94
CA ILE A 27 7.20 -19.20 -7.10
C ILE A 27 5.70 -19.45 -6.89
N SER A 28 5.33 -20.62 -6.36
CA SER A 28 3.94 -20.97 -6.05
C SER A 28 3.32 -20.00 -5.03
N LYS A 29 4.06 -19.63 -3.99
CA LYS A 29 3.60 -18.64 -3.00
C LYS A 29 3.40 -17.27 -3.64
N ILE A 30 4.33 -16.79 -4.48
CA ILE A 30 4.17 -15.50 -5.18
C ILE A 30 2.92 -15.50 -6.08
N ARG A 31 2.70 -16.57 -6.84
CA ARG A 31 1.49 -16.73 -7.68
C ARG A 31 0.20 -16.80 -6.87
N PHE A 32 0.27 -17.42 -5.69
CA PHE A 32 -0.86 -17.47 -4.78
C PHE A 32 -1.22 -16.09 -4.22
N LEU A 33 -0.24 -15.28 -3.82
CA LEU A 33 -0.50 -13.91 -3.35
C LEU A 33 -1.06 -13.00 -4.47
N GLU A 34 -0.62 -13.22 -5.71
CA GLU A 34 -1.23 -12.59 -6.89
C GLU A 34 -2.69 -13.03 -7.10
N SER A 35 -3.00 -14.33 -7.02
CA SER A 35 -4.39 -14.80 -7.19
C SER A 35 -5.34 -14.30 -6.10
N GLU A 36 -4.83 -14.03 -4.91
CA GLU A 36 -5.58 -13.41 -3.81
C GLU A 36 -5.72 -11.88 -3.97
N GLY A 37 -5.08 -11.29 -4.99
CA GLY A 37 -5.19 -9.88 -5.34
C GLY A 37 -4.42 -8.95 -4.40
N LEU A 38 -3.31 -9.40 -3.83
CA LEU A 38 -2.39 -8.55 -3.05
C LEU A 38 -1.38 -7.82 -3.93
N ILE A 39 -1.18 -8.31 -5.15
CA ILE A 39 -0.38 -7.69 -6.20
C ILE A 39 -1.03 -7.93 -7.56
N GLU A 40 -0.84 -7.00 -8.47
CA GLU A 40 -1.43 -7.04 -9.82
C GLU A 40 -0.35 -6.74 -10.87
N PRO A 41 0.64 -7.65 -11.06
CA PRO A 41 1.71 -7.44 -12.01
C PRO A 41 1.17 -7.38 -13.43
N GLN A 42 1.71 -6.46 -14.23
CA GLN A 42 1.36 -6.35 -15.64
C GLN A 42 1.73 -7.61 -16.43
N ARG A 43 1.14 -7.76 -17.63
CA ARG A 43 1.51 -8.78 -18.58
C ARG A 43 2.31 -8.19 -19.72
N THR A 44 3.35 -8.90 -20.15
CA THR A 44 3.98 -8.63 -21.46
C THR A 44 3.00 -8.99 -22.58
N PRO A 45 3.17 -8.48 -23.81
CA PRO A 45 2.37 -8.89 -24.97
C PRO A 45 2.38 -10.42 -25.21
N SER A 46 3.46 -11.10 -24.82
CA SER A 46 3.60 -12.56 -24.90
C SER A 46 3.01 -13.32 -23.71
N GLY A 47 2.34 -12.65 -22.76
CA GLY A 47 1.63 -13.27 -21.63
C GLY A 47 2.44 -13.50 -20.34
N TYR A 48 3.75 -13.24 -20.33
CA TYR A 48 4.57 -13.35 -19.12
C TYR A 48 4.28 -12.25 -18.09
N ARG A 49 4.46 -12.57 -16.81
CA ARG A 49 4.34 -11.60 -15.70
C ARG A 49 5.49 -10.62 -15.73
N LYS A 50 5.15 -9.34 -15.60
CA LYS A 50 6.06 -8.21 -15.55
C LYS A 50 5.88 -7.54 -14.19
N PHE A 51 6.77 -7.83 -13.26
CA PHE A 51 6.77 -7.22 -11.94
C PHE A 51 7.53 -5.90 -11.97
N THR A 52 7.03 -4.92 -11.24
CA THR A 52 7.63 -3.61 -11.04
C THR A 52 8.28 -3.54 -9.65
N THR A 53 9.02 -2.46 -9.36
CA THR A 53 9.56 -2.23 -8.01
C THR A 53 8.45 -2.12 -6.96
N PRO A 54 7.33 -1.40 -7.20
CA PRO A 54 6.18 -1.39 -6.28
C PRO A 54 5.60 -2.78 -5.99
N ASP A 55 5.54 -3.68 -6.98
CA ASP A 55 5.05 -5.05 -6.74
C ASP A 55 5.97 -5.81 -5.78
N LEU A 56 7.29 -5.61 -5.91
CA LEU A 56 8.27 -6.22 -5.02
C LEU A 56 8.14 -5.69 -3.58
N GLU A 57 7.92 -4.39 -3.42
CA GLU A 57 7.72 -3.76 -2.11
C GLU A 57 6.42 -4.23 -1.45
N ARG A 58 5.32 -4.30 -2.21
CA ARG A 58 4.06 -4.90 -1.74
C ARG A 58 4.26 -6.35 -1.29
N LEU A 59 4.97 -7.16 -2.07
CA LEU A 59 5.28 -8.54 -1.68
C LEU A 59 6.08 -8.60 -0.36
N ARG A 60 7.06 -7.73 -0.17
CA ARG A 60 7.81 -7.65 1.08
C ARG A 60 6.91 -7.30 2.26
N TYR A 61 6.05 -6.30 2.10
CA TYR A 61 5.08 -5.91 3.13
C TYR A 61 4.17 -7.08 3.51
N VAL A 62 3.58 -7.75 2.51
CA VAL A 62 2.70 -8.91 2.73
C VAL A 62 3.43 -10.01 3.50
N LEU A 63 4.65 -10.37 3.09
CA LEU A 63 5.41 -11.45 3.71
C LEU A 63 5.84 -11.10 5.14
N LEU A 64 6.22 -9.85 5.39
CA LEU A 64 6.53 -9.35 6.73
C LEU A 64 5.29 -9.40 7.64
N ALA A 65 4.16 -8.90 7.16
CA ALA A 65 2.89 -8.92 7.90
C ALA A 65 2.43 -10.34 8.26
N GLN A 66 2.66 -11.32 7.38
CA GLN A 66 2.38 -12.73 7.68
C GLN A 66 3.37 -13.32 8.67
N ARG A 67 4.67 -13.00 8.57
CA ARG A 67 5.73 -13.59 9.40
C ARG A 67 5.72 -13.03 10.83
N ASP A 68 5.61 -11.72 10.97
CA ASP A 68 5.86 -11.04 12.24
C ASP A 68 4.55 -10.72 12.98
N HIS A 69 3.46 -10.50 12.24
CA HIS A 69 2.15 -10.12 12.81
C HIS A 69 1.05 -11.18 12.58
N TYR A 70 1.34 -12.24 11.82
CA TYR A 70 0.39 -13.32 11.52
C TYR A 70 -0.96 -12.82 10.96
N LEU A 71 -0.94 -11.73 10.19
CA LEU A 71 -2.17 -11.12 9.71
C LEU A 71 -2.87 -11.98 8.64
N PRO A 72 -4.22 -12.11 8.69
CA PRO A 72 -4.98 -12.72 7.61
C PRO A 72 -4.86 -11.92 6.31
N LEU A 73 -4.91 -12.61 5.16
CA LEU A 73 -4.78 -11.98 3.84
C LEU A 73 -5.79 -10.84 3.60
N LYS A 74 -7.01 -10.98 4.12
CA LYS A 74 -8.04 -9.93 4.03
C LYS A 74 -7.59 -8.63 4.71
N VAL A 75 -7.05 -8.73 5.92
CA VAL A 75 -6.53 -7.57 6.68
C VAL A 75 -5.32 -6.97 5.98
N ILE A 76 -4.42 -7.80 5.44
CA ILE A 76 -3.27 -7.33 4.67
C ILE A 76 -3.74 -6.56 3.42
N LYS A 77 -4.80 -7.03 2.74
CA LYS A 77 -5.37 -6.34 1.59
C LYS A 77 -5.95 -4.98 1.95
N GLU A 78 -6.69 -4.89 3.06
CA GLU A 78 -7.20 -3.62 3.60
C GLU A 78 -6.07 -2.66 3.97
N ASN A 79 -4.98 -3.18 4.55
CA ASN A 79 -3.79 -2.39 4.86
C ASN A 79 -3.09 -1.87 3.60
N LEU A 80 -3.00 -2.67 2.55
CA LEU A 80 -2.41 -2.23 1.27
C LEU A 80 -3.25 -1.11 0.64
N ASP A 81 -4.58 -1.25 0.67
CA ASP A 81 -5.50 -0.21 0.20
C ASP A 81 -5.41 1.08 1.04
N ALA A 82 -5.26 0.94 2.36
CA ALA A 82 -5.00 2.05 3.26
C ALA A 82 -3.68 2.77 2.93
N LEU A 83 -2.60 2.02 2.69
CA LEU A 83 -1.29 2.57 2.29
C LEU A 83 -1.39 3.31 0.95
N ASP A 84 -2.14 2.76 -0.01
CA ASP A 84 -2.37 3.40 -1.31
C ASP A 84 -3.18 4.70 -1.20
N ARG A 85 -3.99 4.84 -0.13
CA ARG A 85 -4.71 6.06 0.24
C ARG A 85 -3.93 6.99 1.20
N GLY A 86 -2.69 6.64 1.57
CA GLY A 86 -1.87 7.43 2.49
C GLY A 86 -2.25 7.31 3.97
N LEU A 87 -2.98 6.26 4.35
CA LEU A 87 -3.38 5.95 5.72
C LEU A 87 -2.38 4.98 6.39
N GLU A 88 -2.33 4.95 7.72
CA GLU A 88 -1.53 3.98 8.48
C GLU A 88 -2.23 2.61 8.51
N PRO A 89 -1.49 1.52 8.23
CA PRO A 89 -2.03 0.18 8.23
C PRO A 89 -2.29 -0.35 9.65
N ALA A 90 -3.26 -1.24 9.79
CA ALA A 90 -3.51 -1.94 11.04
C ALA A 90 -2.35 -2.88 11.41
N GLN A 91 -1.81 -2.74 12.62
CA GLN A 91 -0.66 -3.52 13.09
C GLN A 91 -1.04 -4.81 13.83
N THR A 92 -2.33 -5.00 14.15
CA THR A 92 -2.85 -6.16 14.87
C THR A 92 -4.16 -6.67 14.24
N PRO A 93 -4.44 -7.98 14.30
CA PRO A 93 -5.73 -8.54 13.86
C PRO A 93 -6.89 -7.89 14.65
N GLY A 94 -7.85 -7.29 13.94
CA GLY A 94 -9.02 -6.65 14.53
C GLY A 94 -8.91 -5.15 14.78
N SER A 95 -7.77 -4.53 14.49
CA SER A 95 -7.63 -3.06 14.47
C SER A 95 -7.98 -2.52 13.08
N SER A 96 -8.61 -1.34 13.00
CA SER A 96 -8.86 -0.64 11.74
C SER A 96 -7.65 0.24 11.35
N PRO A 97 -7.40 0.46 10.04
CA PRO A 97 -6.43 1.45 9.60
C PRO A 97 -6.83 2.85 10.08
N THR A 98 -5.85 3.66 10.44
CA THR A 98 -6.05 5.01 11.01
C THR A 98 -5.29 6.05 10.18
N PRO A 99 -5.71 7.32 10.15
CA PRO A 99 -4.92 8.35 9.47
C PRO A 99 -3.52 8.47 10.08
N ARG A 100 -2.53 8.72 9.24
CA ARG A 100 -1.12 8.84 9.65
C ARG A 100 -0.91 10.07 10.53
N MET A 101 -0.89 9.87 11.85
CA MET A 101 -0.52 10.92 12.79
C MET A 101 1.01 11.05 12.84
N LEU A 102 1.53 12.23 12.48
CA LEU A 102 2.94 12.56 12.69
C LEU A 102 3.20 12.84 14.18
N PRO A 103 4.35 12.42 14.74
CA PRO A 103 4.73 12.80 16.09
C PRO A 103 4.91 14.32 16.18
N VAL A 104 4.37 14.92 17.25
CA VAL A 104 4.33 16.37 17.48
C VAL A 104 5.72 17.04 17.53
N ASP A 105 6.78 16.25 17.75
CA ASP A 105 8.19 16.69 17.83
C ASP A 105 8.96 16.66 16.48
N ALA A 106 8.34 16.20 15.39
CA ALA A 106 9.00 16.26 14.08
C ALA A 106 8.93 17.70 13.54
N ALA A 107 10.07 18.40 13.53
CA ALA A 107 10.21 19.74 12.98
C ALA A 107 9.60 19.84 11.57
N VAL A 108 8.40 20.42 11.49
CA VAL A 108 7.65 20.54 10.25
C VAL A 108 8.30 21.62 9.39
N SER A 109 8.94 21.21 8.31
CA SER A 109 9.37 22.16 7.27
C SER A 109 8.14 22.54 6.43
N PRO A 110 7.96 23.81 6.03
CA PRO A 110 6.82 24.25 5.22
C PRO A 110 6.61 23.44 3.94
N SER A 111 7.69 22.86 3.40
CA SER A 111 7.66 21.98 2.23
C SER A 111 6.90 20.65 2.44
N ALA A 112 6.78 20.16 3.67
CA ALA A 112 6.08 18.91 3.98
C ALA A 112 4.55 19.05 3.81
N PHE A 113 3.99 20.24 4.00
CA PHE A 113 2.57 20.51 3.78
C PHE A 113 2.17 20.44 2.30
N ALA A 114 3.10 20.79 1.39
CA ALA A 114 2.84 20.72 -0.05
C ALA A 114 2.72 19.29 -0.57
N GLU A 115 3.41 18.32 0.05
CA GLU A 115 3.31 16.89 -0.29
C GLU A 115 2.05 16.22 0.28
N GLN A 116 1.45 16.78 1.34
CA GLN A 116 0.30 16.19 2.05
C GLN A 116 -1.08 16.66 1.54
N SER A 117 -1.12 17.53 0.53
CA SER A 117 -2.35 18.16 0.06
C SER A 117 -3.20 17.30 -0.90
N ASP A 118 -2.76 16.07 -1.21
CA ASP A 118 -3.45 15.14 -2.13
C ASP A 118 -4.31 14.07 -1.40
N LEU A 119 -4.68 14.31 -0.14
CA LEU A 119 -5.60 13.45 0.61
C LEU A 119 -7.02 13.58 0.05
N ARG A 120 -7.44 12.59 -0.75
CA ARG A 120 -8.84 12.45 -1.19
C ARG A 120 -9.65 11.71 -0.12
N LEU A 121 -10.36 12.47 0.70
CA LEU A 121 -11.29 11.95 1.69
C LEU A 121 -12.69 11.79 1.09
N SER A 122 -13.41 10.73 1.47
CA SER A 122 -14.84 10.64 1.23
C SER A 122 -15.62 11.56 2.18
N ARG A 123 -16.88 11.91 1.84
CA ARG A 123 -17.74 12.78 2.67
C ARG A 123 -17.89 12.26 4.11
N ASP A 124 -18.07 10.96 4.27
CA ASP A 124 -18.20 10.30 5.59
C ASP A 124 -16.89 10.34 6.39
N GLU A 125 -15.74 10.16 5.73
CA GLU A 125 -14.42 10.25 6.36
C GLU A 125 -14.07 11.70 6.74
N LEU A 126 -14.53 12.69 5.97
CA LEU A 126 -14.36 14.11 6.28
C LEU A 126 -15.12 14.49 7.55
N LEU A 127 -16.39 14.09 7.69
CA LEU A 127 -17.20 14.37 8.88
C LEU A 127 -16.58 13.74 10.14
N LYS A 128 -16.13 12.48 10.04
CA LYS A 128 -15.48 11.77 11.16
C LYS A 128 -14.15 12.38 11.59
N SER A 129 -13.37 12.90 10.65
CA SER A 129 -12.01 13.42 10.92
C SER A 129 -12.00 14.89 11.34
N SER A 130 -12.91 15.70 10.82
CA SER A 130 -12.99 17.14 11.11
C SER A 130 -13.81 17.47 12.35
N GLY A 131 -14.60 16.52 12.86
CA GLY A 131 -15.49 16.75 13.99
C GLY A 131 -16.61 17.74 13.69
N ILE A 132 -16.88 17.99 12.41
CA ILE A 132 -18.01 18.80 11.95
C ILE A 132 -19.17 17.89 11.60
N ASP A 133 -20.38 18.37 11.86
CA ASP A 133 -21.61 17.67 11.49
C ASP A 133 -22.02 17.98 10.05
N GLU A 134 -22.91 17.17 9.49
CA GLU A 134 -23.32 17.27 8.08
C GLU A 134 -23.93 18.64 7.72
N GLU A 135 -24.61 19.29 8.68
CA GLU A 135 -25.14 20.65 8.52
C GLU A 135 -24.03 21.69 8.37
N GLN A 136 -22.93 21.54 9.12
CA GLN A 136 -21.79 22.46 9.05
C GLN A 136 -21.00 22.28 7.75
N LEU A 137 -20.89 21.04 7.26
CA LEU A 137 -20.29 20.76 5.97
C LEU A 137 -21.11 21.37 4.82
N ALA A 138 -22.44 21.27 4.87
CA ALA A 138 -23.33 21.87 3.87
C ALA A 138 -23.27 23.41 3.88
N GLU A 139 -23.13 24.02 5.07
CA GLU A 139 -22.94 25.48 5.19
C GLU A 139 -21.62 25.92 4.54
N LEU A 140 -20.52 25.19 4.76
CA LEU A 140 -19.23 25.45 4.12
C LEU A 140 -19.25 25.25 2.59
N GLU A 141 -20.01 24.27 2.10
CA GLU A 141 -20.26 24.08 0.65
C GLU A 141 -21.05 25.26 0.05
N SER A 142 -21.88 25.95 0.84
CA SER A 142 -22.69 27.09 0.37
C SER A 142 -21.93 28.40 0.23
N TYR A 143 -20.75 28.52 0.87
CA TYR A 143 -19.83 29.66 0.72
C TYR A 143 -18.83 29.48 -0.45
N GLY A 144 -19.00 28.42 -1.26
CA GLY A 144 -18.19 28.09 -2.45
C GLY A 144 -18.47 28.95 -3.67
#